data_AF-A0A2N5KNV6-F1
#
_entry.id   AF-A0A2N5KNV6-F1
#
_cell.length_a   1.000
_cell.length_b   1.000
_cell.length_c   1.000
_cell.angle_alpha   90.00
_cell.angle_beta   90.00
_cell.angle_gamma   90.00
#
_symmetry.space_group_name_H-M   'P 1'
#
loop_
_entity.id
_entity.type
_entity.pdbx_description
1 polymer ?
#
loop_
_entity_poly.entity_id
_entity_poly.type
_entity_poly.pdbx_seq_one_letter_code
_entity_poly.pdbx_strand_id
1 'polypeptide(L)'
;MSALGFPPREAFEATLEECKAHGVKLLILDSLGPALEGDAEAARDVIGFYQKVLEPFRTAGVTVLVVDHQSRLQAGERYQNKRAFGSVFKTNLARSVVQVEAVERGENMLVVRLRQNKHNFGALTNPLGAKLSFSEEQVTIDAVELEEEDLTTEETLSARDRVLMALRMVGEGTPSEVAELTTGLTLGTVKKELSKLRKGGAVEETGEVRDRARVVRCVTVTDTYRGNGNGNAPESASPAAKGKFGGRI
;
A
#
# COMPACT_ATOMS: atom_id res chain seq x y z
N MET A 1 18.06 10.35 -26.23
CA MET A 1 17.62 11.18 -27.38
C MET A 1 16.56 12.18 -26.88
N SER A 2 16.53 13.40 -27.40
CA SER A 2 15.43 14.35 -27.13
C SER A 2 14.36 14.19 -28.21
N ALA A 3 13.11 13.96 -27.83
CA ALA A 3 11.96 13.85 -28.74
C ALA A 3 11.12 15.15 -28.76
N LEU A 4 11.72 16.29 -28.40
CA LEU A 4 11.03 17.57 -28.38
C LEU A 4 10.51 17.94 -29.77
N GLY A 5 9.21 18.25 -29.87
CA GLY A 5 8.57 18.65 -31.13
C GLY A 5 8.04 17.49 -31.97
N PHE A 6 8.24 16.24 -31.55
CA PHE A 6 7.59 15.07 -32.18
C PHE A 6 6.20 14.82 -31.60
N PRO A 7 5.26 14.28 -32.41
CA PRO A 7 4.01 13.76 -31.88
C PRO A 7 4.29 12.69 -30.80
N PRO A 8 3.57 12.70 -29.66
CA PRO A 8 3.75 11.72 -28.59
C PRO A 8 3.85 10.27 -29.06
N ARG A 9 3.02 9.84 -30.02
CA ARG A 9 3.11 8.49 -30.58
C ARG A 9 4.50 8.17 -31.16
N GLU A 10 5.05 9.05 -31.99
CA GLU A 10 6.38 8.86 -32.59
C GLU A 10 7.47 8.87 -31.51
N ALA A 11 7.32 9.73 -30.50
CA ALA A 11 8.22 9.76 -29.35
C ALA A 11 8.21 8.44 -28.57
N PHE A 12 7.04 7.82 -28.37
CA PHE A 12 6.94 6.51 -27.70
C PHE A 12 7.52 5.38 -28.54
N GLU A 13 7.29 5.38 -29.86
CA GLU A 13 7.87 4.38 -30.76
C GLU A 13 9.40 4.46 -30.74
N ALA A 14 9.99 5.66 -30.85
CA ALA A 14 11.43 5.86 -30.72
C ALA A 14 11.95 5.44 -29.33
N THR A 15 11.23 5.79 -28.26
CA THR A 15 11.60 5.43 -26.88
C THR A 15 11.59 3.91 -26.67
N LEU A 16 10.66 3.19 -27.29
CA LEU A 16 10.61 1.73 -27.21
C LEU A 16 11.82 1.09 -27.87
N GLU A 17 12.25 1.58 -29.02
CA GLU A 17 13.45 1.09 -29.71
C GLU A 17 14.71 1.36 -28.89
N GLU A 18 14.84 2.56 -28.30
CA GLU A 18 15.92 2.88 -27.35
C GLU A 18 15.90 1.94 -26.14
N CYS A 19 14.71 1.65 -25.59
CA CYS A 19 14.59 0.72 -24.46
C CYS A 19 15.10 -0.69 -24.82
N LYS A 20 14.77 -1.18 -26.02
CA LYS A 20 15.25 -2.49 -26.50
C LYS A 20 16.77 -2.47 -26.74
N ALA A 21 17.27 -1.46 -27.44
CA ALA A 21 18.68 -1.32 -27.80
C ALA A 21 19.59 -1.27 -26.58
N HIS A 22 19.15 -0.56 -25.53
CA HIS A 22 19.93 -0.37 -24.30
C HIS A 22 19.53 -1.33 -23.17
N GLY A 23 18.58 -2.24 -23.41
CA GLY A 23 18.12 -3.19 -22.39
C GLY A 23 17.47 -2.52 -21.18
N VAL A 24 16.86 -1.34 -21.35
CA VAL A 24 16.18 -0.57 -20.31
C VAL A 24 15.06 -1.42 -19.68
N LYS A 25 14.90 -1.31 -18.37
CA LYS A 25 13.89 -2.07 -17.60
C LYS A 25 12.83 -1.22 -16.94
N LEU A 26 13.02 0.10 -16.92
CA LEU A 26 12.10 1.07 -16.34
C LEU A 26 11.97 2.28 -17.26
N LEU A 27 10.75 2.60 -17.65
CA LEU A 27 10.35 3.85 -18.27
C LEU A 27 9.53 4.66 -17.26
N ILE A 28 9.91 5.91 -17.02
CA ILE A 28 9.11 6.85 -16.23
C ILE A 28 8.41 7.81 -17.19
N LEU A 29 7.08 7.82 -17.14
CA LEU A 29 6.22 8.73 -17.90
C LEU A 29 5.70 9.82 -16.97
N ASP A 30 6.25 11.03 -17.09
CA ASP A 30 5.81 12.22 -16.37
C ASP A 30 5.28 13.28 -17.36
N SER A 31 3.96 13.42 -17.54
CA SER A 31 2.84 12.73 -16.88
C SER A 31 1.83 12.17 -17.89
N LEU A 32 0.88 11.35 -17.43
CA LEU A 32 -0.13 10.73 -18.27
C LEU A 32 -0.97 11.76 -19.03
N GLY A 33 -1.40 12.84 -18.36
CA GLY A 33 -2.33 13.82 -18.92
C GLY A 33 -1.84 14.40 -20.25
N PRO A 34 -0.65 15.03 -20.30
CA PRO A 34 -0.05 15.52 -21.54
C PRO A 34 0.26 14.42 -22.56
N ALA A 35 0.52 13.19 -22.13
CA ALA A 35 0.94 12.09 -23.00
C ALA A 35 -0.21 11.35 -23.69
N LEU A 36 -1.44 11.41 -23.16
CA LEU A 36 -2.57 10.57 -23.56
C LEU A 36 -3.07 10.81 -25.00
N GLU A 37 -2.76 11.95 -25.64
CA GLU A 37 -3.28 12.35 -26.96
C GLU A 37 -4.80 12.12 -27.11
N GLY A 38 -5.58 12.51 -26.10
CA GLY A 38 -7.03 12.28 -26.06
C GLY A 38 -7.68 12.78 -24.78
N ASP A 39 -8.95 12.43 -24.58
CA ASP A 39 -9.70 12.82 -23.40
C ASP A 39 -9.40 11.88 -22.21
N ALA A 40 -8.84 12.44 -21.14
CA ALA A 40 -8.50 11.71 -19.92
C ALA A 40 -9.71 11.16 -19.16
N GLU A 41 -10.91 11.67 -19.42
CA GLU A 41 -12.17 11.20 -18.84
C GLU A 41 -12.80 10.09 -19.70
N ALA A 42 -12.51 10.08 -21.01
CA ALA A 42 -13.04 9.09 -21.94
C ALA A 42 -12.37 7.72 -21.77
N ALA A 43 -13.17 6.72 -21.39
CA ALA A 43 -12.71 5.34 -21.25
C ALA A 43 -12.02 4.80 -22.51
N ARG A 44 -12.56 5.11 -23.70
CA ARG A 44 -12.00 4.67 -24.99
C ARG A 44 -10.55 5.15 -25.17
N ASP A 45 -10.28 6.41 -24.85
CA ASP A 45 -8.98 7.02 -25.11
C ASP A 45 -7.95 6.51 -24.09
N VAL A 46 -8.34 6.44 -22.81
CA VAL A 46 -7.50 5.83 -21.75
C VAL A 46 -7.18 4.36 -22.02
N ILE A 47 -8.18 3.53 -22.37
CA ILE A 47 -7.96 2.13 -22.71
C ILE A 47 -7.06 2.02 -23.94
N GLY A 48 -7.31 2.84 -24.97
CA GLY A 48 -6.53 2.88 -26.19
C GLY A 48 -5.06 3.19 -25.93
N PHE A 49 -4.78 4.18 -25.08
CA PHE A 49 -3.41 4.53 -24.70
C PHE A 49 -2.70 3.40 -23.96
N TYR A 50 -3.33 2.81 -22.95
CA TYR A 50 -2.73 1.69 -22.21
C TYR A 50 -2.42 0.51 -23.15
N GLN A 51 -3.35 0.13 -24.02
CA GLN A 51 -3.20 -1.02 -24.91
C GLN A 51 -2.21 -0.77 -26.05
N LYS A 52 -2.27 0.40 -26.68
CA LYS A 52 -1.51 0.67 -27.91
C LYS A 52 -0.17 1.34 -27.65
N VAL A 53 -0.04 2.09 -26.55
CA VAL A 53 1.18 2.85 -26.23
C VAL A 53 1.96 2.19 -25.11
N LEU A 54 1.32 1.83 -23.99
CA LEU A 54 2.05 1.31 -22.82
C LEU A 54 2.31 -0.21 -22.86
N GLU A 55 1.38 -1.01 -23.36
CA GLU A 55 1.53 -2.48 -23.41
C GLU A 55 2.73 -2.98 -24.25
N PRO A 56 3.12 -2.32 -25.37
CA PRO A 56 4.34 -2.66 -26.09
C PRO A 56 5.61 -2.64 -25.22
N PHE A 57 5.76 -1.65 -24.34
CA PHE A 57 6.88 -1.59 -23.39
C PHE A 57 6.88 -2.78 -22.44
N ARG A 58 5.71 -3.10 -21.88
CA ARG A 58 5.53 -4.26 -21.00
C ARG A 58 5.85 -5.58 -21.70
N THR A 59 5.43 -5.72 -22.95
CA THR A 59 5.74 -6.90 -23.78
C THR A 59 7.24 -7.03 -24.04
N ALA A 60 7.95 -5.90 -24.17
CA ALA A 60 9.40 -5.85 -24.26
C ALA A 60 10.14 -6.04 -22.91
N GLY A 61 9.40 -6.29 -21.81
CA GLY A 61 9.99 -6.47 -20.48
C GLY A 61 10.41 -5.15 -19.81
N VAL A 62 9.86 -4.02 -20.25
CA VAL A 62 10.06 -2.69 -19.67
C VAL A 62 8.90 -2.39 -18.73
N THR A 63 9.20 -2.12 -17.46
CA THR A 63 8.21 -1.61 -16.49
C THR A 63 7.93 -0.15 -16.80
N VAL A 64 6.65 0.25 -16.82
CA VAL A 64 6.25 1.65 -17.00
C VAL A 64 5.71 2.20 -15.69
N LEU A 65 6.38 3.22 -15.14
CA LEU A 65 5.91 4.02 -14.02
C LEU A 65 5.28 5.30 -14.59
N VAL A 66 4.03 5.56 -14.25
CA VAL A 66 3.28 6.70 -14.79
C VAL A 66 2.93 7.66 -13.66
N VAL A 67 3.29 8.93 -13.82
CA VAL A 67 2.87 10.03 -12.95
C VAL A 67 1.54 10.57 -13.46
N ASP A 68 0.58 10.77 -12.58
CA ASP A 68 -0.73 11.34 -12.93
C ASP A 68 -1.23 12.29 -11.83
N HIS A 69 -2.09 13.21 -12.24
CA HIS A 69 -2.69 14.18 -11.33
C HIS A 69 -3.88 13.58 -10.58
N GLN A 70 -4.03 13.96 -9.31
CA GLN A 70 -5.22 13.66 -8.52
C GLN A 70 -6.33 14.66 -8.82
N SER A 71 -7.59 14.22 -8.74
CA SER A 71 -8.77 15.09 -8.86
C SER A 71 -8.76 16.20 -7.80
N ARG A 72 -9.61 17.22 -7.95
CA ARG A 72 -9.86 18.18 -6.86
C ARG A 72 -10.67 17.51 -5.75
N LEU A 73 -10.39 17.88 -4.50
CA LEU A 73 -11.13 17.40 -3.34
C LEU A 73 -12.54 18.00 -3.37
N GLN A 74 -13.57 17.16 -3.25
CA GLN A 74 -14.96 17.62 -3.15
C GLN A 74 -15.34 17.89 -1.68
N ALA A 75 -16.35 18.73 -1.46
CA ALA A 75 -16.85 19.02 -0.12
C ALA A 75 -17.33 17.72 0.56
N GLY A 76 -16.81 17.43 1.75
CA GLY A 76 -17.10 16.20 2.50
C GLY A 76 -16.29 14.97 2.08
N GLU A 77 -15.45 15.07 1.05
CA GLU A 77 -14.51 14.01 0.67
C GLU A 77 -13.24 14.07 1.53
N ARG A 78 -12.69 12.91 1.90
CA ARG A 78 -11.38 12.81 2.57
C ARG A 78 -10.27 12.69 1.54
N TYR A 79 -9.10 13.24 1.81
CA TYR A 79 -7.98 13.23 0.86
C TYR A 79 -7.55 11.82 0.45
N GLN A 80 -7.55 10.87 1.39
CA GLN A 80 -7.19 9.47 1.13
C GLN A 80 -8.11 8.77 0.11
N ASN A 81 -9.31 9.33 -0.13
CA ASN A 81 -10.26 8.82 -1.13
C ASN A 81 -10.06 9.41 -2.53
N LYS A 82 -9.18 10.41 -2.67
CA LYS A 82 -8.88 11.01 -3.97
C LYS A 82 -8.30 9.98 -4.92
N ARG A 83 -8.69 10.11 -6.19
CA ARG A 83 -8.24 9.25 -7.27
C ARG A 83 -7.54 10.08 -8.34
N ALA A 84 -6.88 9.38 -9.26
CA ALA A 84 -6.40 9.99 -10.49
C ALA A 84 -7.56 10.70 -11.20
N PHE A 85 -7.30 11.91 -11.71
CA PHE A 85 -8.28 12.68 -12.46
C PHE A 85 -8.72 11.91 -13.72
N GLY A 86 -10.01 11.99 -14.04
CA GLY A 86 -10.60 11.38 -15.23
C GLY A 86 -10.99 9.91 -15.06
N SER A 87 -10.70 9.09 -16.06
CA SER A 87 -11.30 7.77 -16.19
C SER A 87 -10.82 6.78 -15.13
N VAL A 88 -11.76 6.05 -14.53
CA VAL A 88 -11.48 4.95 -13.59
C VAL A 88 -10.58 3.87 -14.21
N PHE A 89 -10.58 3.74 -15.54
CA PHE A 89 -9.76 2.77 -16.26
C PHE A 89 -8.26 2.96 -16.06
N LYS A 90 -7.79 4.17 -15.73
CA LYS A 90 -6.40 4.42 -15.34
C LYS A 90 -5.99 3.52 -14.17
N THR A 91 -6.82 3.49 -13.12
CA THR A 91 -6.58 2.64 -11.95
C THR A 91 -6.89 1.17 -12.21
N ASN A 92 -7.89 0.85 -13.05
CA ASN A 92 -8.25 -0.54 -13.34
C ASN A 92 -7.18 -1.28 -14.15
N LEU A 93 -6.53 -0.59 -15.10
CA LEU A 93 -5.50 -1.17 -15.98
C LEU A 93 -4.10 -1.17 -15.34
N ALA A 94 -3.85 -0.30 -14.35
CA ALA A 94 -2.62 -0.33 -13.56
C ALA A 94 -2.52 -1.60 -12.69
N ARG A 95 -1.31 -2.14 -12.53
CA ARG A 95 -1.03 -3.33 -11.68
C ARG A 95 -0.68 -2.96 -10.23
N SER A 96 -0.20 -1.73 -10.04
CA SER A 96 0.08 -1.12 -8.74
C SER A 96 -0.34 0.35 -8.83
N VAL A 97 -0.91 0.88 -7.76
CA VAL A 97 -1.26 2.31 -7.68
C VAL A 97 -0.77 2.82 -6.33
N VAL A 98 0.05 3.87 -6.37
CA VAL A 98 0.52 4.58 -5.19
C VAL A 98 -0.02 6.00 -5.23
N GLN A 99 -0.73 6.40 -4.19
CA GLN A 99 -1.14 7.78 -3.98
C GLN A 99 -0.07 8.50 -3.17
N VAL A 100 0.24 9.74 -3.54
CA VAL A 100 1.17 10.61 -2.81
C VAL A 100 0.38 11.81 -2.29
N GLU A 101 0.33 12.00 -0.97
CA GLU A 101 -0.31 13.14 -0.30
C GLU A 101 0.76 14.02 0.35
N ALA A 102 0.68 15.34 0.16
CA ALA A 102 1.47 16.28 0.94
C ALA A 102 0.85 16.44 2.33
N VAL A 103 1.58 16.06 3.39
CA VAL A 103 1.10 16.16 4.78
C VAL A 103 1.65 17.38 5.50
N GLU A 104 2.85 17.84 5.13
CA GLU A 104 3.47 19.04 5.67
C GLU A 104 4.23 19.79 4.57
N ARG A 105 4.13 21.12 4.57
CA ARG A 105 4.84 22.01 3.65
C ARG A 105 5.61 23.05 4.43
N GLY A 106 6.92 23.09 4.24
CA GLY A 106 7.81 24.14 4.74
C GLY A 106 8.44 24.93 3.59
N GLU A 107 9.27 25.91 3.90
CA GLU A 107 9.94 26.78 2.92
C GLU A 107 10.83 25.99 1.94
N ASN A 108 11.63 25.05 2.46
CA ASN A 108 12.54 24.20 1.68
C ASN A 108 12.30 22.71 1.96
N MET A 109 11.07 22.35 2.28
CA MET A 109 10.75 21.01 2.75
C MET A 109 9.32 20.61 2.39
N LEU A 110 9.15 19.34 2.02
CA LEU A 110 7.85 18.72 1.80
C LEU A 110 7.84 17.34 2.44
N VAL A 111 6.96 17.11 3.42
CA VAL A 111 6.68 15.74 3.88
C VAL A 111 5.50 15.21 3.08
N VAL A 112 5.69 14.03 2.50
CA VAL A 112 4.64 13.29 1.80
C VAL A 112 4.35 11.96 2.47
N ARG A 113 3.10 11.52 2.34
CA ARG A 113 2.65 10.17 2.68
C ARG A 113 2.34 9.41 1.41
N LEU A 114 2.95 8.24 1.24
CA LEU A 114 2.71 7.35 0.10
C LEU A 114 1.84 6.18 0.55
N ARG A 115 0.77 5.91 -0.20
CA ARG A 115 -0.20 4.85 0.10
C ARG A 115 -0.37 3.94 -1.09
N GLN A 116 -0.20 2.64 -0.88
CA GLN A 116 -0.49 1.67 -1.93
C GLN A 116 -1.98 1.37 -1.95
N ASN A 117 -2.70 1.96 -2.90
CA ASN A 117 -4.16 1.81 -3.03
C ASN A 117 -4.54 0.59 -3.88
N LYS A 118 -3.58 0.02 -4.62
CA LYS A 118 -3.77 -1.19 -5.42
C LYS A 118 -2.48 -1.98 -5.53
N HIS A 119 -2.60 -3.29 -5.42
CA HIS A 119 -1.55 -4.24 -5.78
C HIS A 119 -2.16 -5.54 -6.32
N ASN A 120 -1.85 -5.90 -7.57
CA ASN A 120 -2.39 -7.12 -8.17
C ASN A 120 -1.61 -8.40 -7.81
N PHE A 121 -0.39 -8.28 -7.27
CA PHE A 121 0.52 -9.42 -7.07
C PHE A 121 0.79 -9.76 -5.59
N GLY A 122 0.10 -9.11 -4.65
CA GLY A 122 0.34 -9.30 -3.23
C GLY A 122 -0.56 -8.43 -2.35
N ALA A 123 -0.26 -8.41 -1.05
CA ALA A 123 -0.92 -7.53 -0.10
C ALA A 123 -0.55 -6.06 -0.34
N LEU A 124 -1.41 -5.13 0.11
CA LEU A 124 -1.06 -3.72 0.14
C LEU A 124 0.06 -3.50 1.16
N THR A 125 1.05 -2.70 0.78
CA THR A 125 2.13 -2.29 1.68
C THR A 125 1.61 -1.23 2.64
N ASN A 126 2.10 -1.26 3.88
CA ASN A 126 1.84 -0.18 4.83
C ASN A 126 2.25 1.17 4.24
N PRO A 127 1.52 2.25 4.55
CA PRO A 127 1.92 3.59 4.14
C PRO A 127 3.30 3.95 4.67
N LEU A 128 4.00 4.79 3.90
CA LEU A 128 5.34 5.26 4.26
C LEU A 128 5.39 6.79 4.18
N GLY A 129 6.12 7.41 5.10
CA GLY A 129 6.44 8.82 5.04
C GLY A 129 7.74 9.05 4.25
N ALA A 130 7.81 10.14 3.51
CA ALA A 130 9.05 10.61 2.92
C ALA A 130 9.16 12.13 3.08
N LYS A 131 10.34 12.59 3.50
CA LYS A 131 10.67 14.01 3.59
C LYS A 131 11.56 14.38 2.42
N LEU A 132 11.08 15.31 1.60
CA LEU A 132 11.87 15.94 0.56
C LEU A 132 12.46 17.22 1.15
N SER A 133 13.79 17.37 1.05
CA SER A 133 14.46 18.62 1.41
C SER A 133 15.08 19.23 0.15
N PHE A 134 14.72 20.48 -0.10
CA PHE A 134 15.12 21.22 -1.30
C PHE A 134 16.30 22.14 -0.97
N SER A 135 17.29 22.14 -1.86
CA SER A 135 18.41 23.07 -1.85
C SER A 135 18.71 23.50 -3.27
N GLU A 136 19.57 24.52 -3.45
CA GLU A 136 19.95 24.99 -4.79
C GLU A 136 20.67 23.90 -5.60
N GLU A 137 21.45 23.05 -4.94
CA GLU A 137 22.30 22.05 -5.62
C GLU A 137 21.61 20.70 -5.80
N GLN A 138 20.75 20.31 -4.86
CA GLN A 138 20.12 18.99 -4.86
C GLN A 138 18.79 18.92 -4.13
N VAL A 139 18.01 17.90 -4.47
CA VAL A 139 16.84 17.46 -3.71
C VAL A 139 17.19 16.15 -3.02
N THR A 140 16.99 16.09 -1.71
CA THR A 140 17.20 14.87 -0.91
C THR A 140 15.86 14.28 -0.47
N ILE A 141 15.82 12.96 -0.30
CA ILE A 141 14.63 12.23 0.11
C ILE A 141 15.01 11.30 1.25
N ASP A 142 14.42 11.52 2.42
CA ASP A 142 14.59 10.68 3.61
C ASP A 142 13.29 9.95 3.94
N ALA A 143 13.39 8.68 4.32
CA ALA A 143 12.25 7.94 4.85
C ALA A 143 11.85 8.51 6.22
N VAL A 144 10.55 8.63 6.46
CA VAL A 144 9.97 9.12 7.72
C VAL A 144 9.12 8.00 8.31
N GLU A 145 9.46 7.59 9.53
CA GLU A 145 8.61 6.71 10.35
C GLU A 145 7.28 7.40 10.61
N LEU A 146 6.19 6.65 10.52
CA LEU A 146 4.86 7.17 10.82
C LEU A 146 4.55 6.93 12.29
N GLU A 147 4.20 7.99 13.01
CA GLU A 147 3.81 7.91 14.41
C GLU A 147 2.48 7.14 14.59
N GLU A 148 2.21 6.64 15.80
CA GLU A 148 0.99 5.87 16.06
C GLU A 148 -0.28 6.70 15.81
N GLU A 149 -0.27 7.99 16.16
CA GLU A 149 -1.35 8.94 15.88
C GLU A 149 -1.70 8.97 14.39
N ASP A 150 -0.69 9.06 13.53
CA ASP A 150 -0.86 9.12 12.07
C ASP A 150 -1.51 7.85 11.54
N LEU A 151 -1.07 6.70 12.03
CA LEU A 151 -1.50 5.39 11.56
C LEU A 151 -2.93 5.06 12.02
N THR A 152 -3.41 5.56 13.16
CA THR A 152 -4.81 5.34 13.59
C THR A 152 -5.86 5.97 12.65
N THR A 153 -5.48 7.02 11.92
CA THR A 153 -6.35 7.73 10.97
C THR A 153 -6.20 7.24 9.53
N GLU A 154 -5.35 6.24 9.31
CA GLU A 154 -4.94 5.78 7.99
C GLU A 154 -5.90 4.70 7.46
N GLU A 155 -6.78 5.08 6.53
CA GLU A 155 -7.86 4.21 6.03
C GLU A 155 -7.34 3.03 5.21
N THR A 156 -6.14 3.14 4.65
CA THR A 156 -5.49 2.04 3.94
C THR A 156 -5.00 0.93 4.87
N LEU A 157 -4.90 1.19 6.18
CA LEU A 157 -4.67 0.16 7.18
C LEU A 157 -5.96 -0.60 7.53
N SER A 158 -5.80 -1.87 7.85
CA SER A 158 -6.93 -2.69 8.27
C SER A 158 -7.57 -2.14 9.56
N ALA A 159 -8.87 -2.35 9.72
CA ALA A 159 -9.56 -1.96 10.95
C ALA A 159 -8.93 -2.61 12.20
N ARG A 160 -8.38 -3.83 12.04
CA ARG A 160 -7.67 -4.55 13.10
C ARG A 160 -6.40 -3.81 13.52
N ASP A 161 -5.59 -3.38 12.56
CA ASP A 161 -4.31 -2.71 12.85
C ASP A 161 -4.56 -1.35 13.49
N ARG A 162 -5.49 -0.55 12.93
CA ARG A 162 -5.88 0.74 13.54
C ARG A 162 -6.37 0.60 14.98
N VAL A 163 -7.16 -0.44 15.28
CA VAL A 163 -7.62 -0.74 16.65
C VAL A 163 -6.46 -1.12 17.57
N LEU A 164 -5.50 -1.92 17.08
CA LEU A 164 -4.33 -2.30 17.88
C LEU A 164 -3.44 -1.10 18.18
N MET A 165 -3.24 -0.21 17.20
CA MET A 165 -2.43 1.00 17.36
C MET A 165 -3.10 2.00 18.31
N ALA A 166 -4.40 2.25 18.15
CA ALA A 166 -5.15 3.09 19.09
C ALA A 166 -5.08 2.55 20.52
N LEU A 167 -5.10 1.23 20.71
CA LEU A 167 -4.97 0.61 22.02
C LEU A 167 -3.56 0.72 22.60
N ARG A 168 -2.50 0.72 21.76
CA ARG A 168 -1.12 0.96 22.21
C ARG A 168 -0.93 2.38 22.69
N MET A 169 -1.48 3.36 21.98
CA MET A 169 -1.41 4.78 22.35
C MET A 169 -2.02 5.06 23.73
N VAL A 170 -3.20 4.50 24.02
CA VAL A 170 -3.84 4.68 25.35
C VAL A 170 -3.30 3.74 26.42
N GLY A 171 -2.54 2.72 26.04
CA GLY A 171 -2.09 1.62 26.88
C GLY A 171 -3.21 0.65 27.26
N GLU A 172 -4.29 1.18 27.84
CA GLU A 172 -5.52 0.46 28.16
C GLU A 172 -6.76 1.32 28.02
N GLY A 173 -7.86 0.73 27.57
CA GLY A 173 -9.10 1.48 27.40
C GLY A 173 -10.32 0.62 27.12
N THR A 174 -11.48 1.25 27.17
CA THR A 174 -12.76 0.69 26.77
C THR A 174 -12.87 0.71 25.24
N PRO A 175 -13.76 -0.12 24.65
CA PRO A 175 -14.05 -0.05 23.22
C PRO A 175 -14.51 1.33 22.73
N SER A 176 -15.10 2.16 23.60
CA SER A 176 -15.52 3.51 23.26
C SER A 176 -14.32 4.46 23.16
N GLU A 177 -13.43 4.44 24.15
CA GLU A 177 -12.19 5.24 24.14
C GLU A 177 -11.31 4.88 22.92
N VAL A 178 -11.19 3.59 22.58
CA VAL A 178 -10.47 3.16 21.38
C VAL A 178 -11.16 3.64 20.10
N ALA A 179 -12.50 3.64 20.07
CA ALA A 179 -13.26 4.08 18.90
C ALA A 179 -13.11 5.58 18.63
N GLU A 180 -12.94 6.40 19.67
CA GLU A 180 -12.70 7.84 19.54
C GLU A 180 -11.36 8.15 18.85
N LEU A 181 -10.36 7.28 19.00
CA LEU A 181 -9.05 7.42 18.36
C LEU A 181 -9.00 6.82 16.94
N THR A 182 -9.84 5.84 16.63
CA THR A 182 -9.87 5.22 15.29
C THR A 182 -10.83 5.93 14.35
N THR A 183 -10.34 6.96 13.66
CA THR A 183 -11.15 7.75 12.74
C THR A 183 -11.79 6.88 11.64
N GLY A 184 -13.12 6.99 11.50
CA GLY A 184 -13.89 6.27 10.47
C GLY A 184 -14.33 4.84 10.85
N LEU A 185 -13.94 4.31 12.01
CA LEU A 185 -14.46 3.04 12.50
C LEU A 185 -15.68 3.25 13.41
N THR A 186 -16.69 2.41 13.25
CA THR A 186 -17.84 2.40 14.17
C THR A 186 -17.49 1.64 15.45
N LEU A 187 -18.12 1.99 16.58
CA LEU A 187 -17.99 1.26 17.84
C LEU A 187 -18.25 -0.26 17.68
N GLY A 188 -19.21 -0.63 16.81
CA GLY A 188 -19.48 -2.03 16.49
C GLY A 188 -18.30 -2.73 15.80
N THR A 189 -17.61 -2.03 14.90
CA THR A 189 -16.41 -2.54 14.22
C THR A 189 -15.26 -2.70 15.20
N VAL A 190 -15.03 -1.71 16.07
CA VAL A 190 -13.99 -1.78 17.11
C VAL A 190 -14.23 -2.95 18.06
N LYS A 191 -15.45 -3.12 18.57
CA LYS A 191 -15.82 -4.29 19.41
C LYS A 191 -15.56 -5.62 18.70
N LYS A 192 -15.88 -5.71 17.41
CA LYS A 192 -15.65 -6.92 16.60
C LYS A 192 -14.16 -7.23 16.48
N GLU A 193 -13.33 -6.23 16.17
CA GLU A 193 -11.89 -6.45 16.02
C GLU A 193 -11.20 -6.70 17.38
N LEU A 194 -11.56 -5.99 18.45
CA LEU A 194 -11.09 -6.29 19.81
C LEU A 194 -11.41 -7.73 20.23
N SER A 195 -12.62 -8.21 19.92
CA SER A 195 -13.01 -9.61 20.18
C SER A 195 -12.14 -10.61 19.43
N LYS A 196 -11.79 -10.34 18.17
CA LYS A 196 -10.87 -11.18 17.38
C LYS A 196 -9.44 -11.12 17.93
N LEU A 197 -8.96 -9.93 18.28
CA LEU A 197 -7.63 -9.73 18.86
C LEU A 197 -7.47 -10.46 20.19
N ARG A 198 -8.52 -10.43 21.04
CA ARG A 198 -8.57 -11.19 22.29
C ARG A 198 -8.54 -12.69 22.06
N LYS A 199 -9.34 -13.20 21.11
CA LYS A 199 -9.30 -14.62 20.71
C LYS A 199 -7.93 -15.03 20.16
N GLY A 200 -7.21 -14.09 19.53
CA GLY A 200 -5.86 -14.29 19.03
C GLY A 200 -4.74 -14.05 20.05
N GLY A 201 -5.06 -13.71 21.31
CA GLY A 201 -4.07 -13.49 22.36
C GLY A 201 -3.28 -12.17 22.28
N ALA A 202 -3.63 -11.26 21.37
CA ALA A 202 -2.93 -9.97 21.22
C ALA A 202 -3.43 -8.90 22.21
N VAL A 203 -4.64 -9.10 22.75
CA VAL A 203 -5.32 -8.17 23.66
C VAL A 203 -5.93 -8.97 24.82
N GLU A 204 -5.90 -8.42 26.03
CA GLU A 204 -6.53 -9.02 27.21
C GLU A 204 -7.45 -8.02 27.92
N GLU A 205 -8.39 -8.53 28.72
CA GLU A 205 -9.19 -7.71 29.64
C GLU A 205 -8.38 -7.48 30.92
N THR A 206 -8.39 -6.25 31.45
CA THR A 206 -7.68 -5.91 32.68
C THR A 206 -8.43 -6.37 33.94
N GLY A 207 -9.70 -6.76 33.78
CA GLY A 207 -10.64 -7.04 34.87
C GLY A 207 -11.46 -5.81 35.28
N GLU A 208 -11.02 -4.62 34.90
CA GLU A 208 -11.70 -3.36 35.23
C GLU A 208 -12.92 -3.09 34.33
N VAL A 209 -13.83 -2.27 34.84
CA VAL A 209 -15.01 -1.80 34.12
C VAL A 209 -15.07 -0.28 34.23
N ARG A 210 -15.00 0.41 33.08
CA ARG A 210 -15.21 1.85 32.93
C ARG A 210 -16.45 2.06 32.05
N ASP A 211 -17.36 2.93 32.46
CA ASP A 211 -18.60 3.24 31.72
C ASP A 211 -19.41 2.01 31.26
N ARG A 212 -19.54 1.00 32.15
CA ARG A 212 -20.23 -0.27 31.88
C ARG A 212 -19.59 -1.12 30.77
N ALA A 213 -18.35 -0.81 30.38
CA ALA A 213 -17.57 -1.57 29.41
C ALA A 213 -16.30 -2.13 30.06
N ARG A 214 -15.90 -3.33 29.63
CA ARG A 214 -14.63 -3.94 30.06
C ARG A 214 -13.46 -3.15 29.49
N VAL A 215 -12.48 -2.85 30.33
CA VAL A 215 -11.21 -2.25 29.93
C VAL A 215 -10.31 -3.35 29.37
N VAL A 216 -9.69 -3.06 28.23
CA VAL A 216 -8.75 -3.97 27.56
C VAL A 216 -7.39 -3.31 27.39
N ARG A 217 -6.34 -4.13 27.22
CA ARG A 217 -4.98 -3.67 26.93
C ARG A 217 -4.24 -4.62 26.00
N CYS A 218 -3.18 -4.14 25.36
CA CYS A 218 -2.30 -5.02 24.59
C CYS A 218 -1.54 -5.98 25.52
N VAL A 219 -1.40 -7.23 25.12
CA VAL A 219 -0.54 -8.18 25.83
C VAL A 219 0.92 -7.82 25.51
N THR A 220 1.70 -7.45 26.52
CA THR A 220 3.14 -7.23 26.39
C THR A 220 3.80 -8.60 26.18
N VAL A 221 4.32 -8.84 24.98
CA VAL A 221 5.10 -10.05 24.72
C VAL A 221 6.44 -9.89 25.45
N THR A 222 6.59 -10.56 26.58
CA THR A 222 7.93 -11.03 26.97
C THR A 222 8.29 -12.14 25.99
N ASP A 223 9.39 -11.95 25.26
CA ASP A 223 9.90 -12.81 24.17
C ASP A 223 9.53 -14.31 24.33
N THR A 224 8.46 -14.76 23.69
CA THR A 224 8.24 -16.16 23.30
C THR A 224 7.06 -16.27 22.31
N TYR A 225 7.16 -15.64 21.14
CA TYR A 225 6.24 -15.97 20.05
C TYR A 225 6.68 -17.29 19.40
N ARG A 226 6.06 -18.42 19.79
CA ARG A 226 6.06 -19.64 18.98
C ARG A 226 5.23 -19.36 17.72
N GLY A 227 5.91 -19.31 16.58
CA GLY A 227 5.28 -19.15 15.28
C GLY A 227 4.19 -20.20 15.07
N ASN A 228 2.98 -19.73 14.71
CA ASN A 228 1.90 -20.63 14.33
C ASN A 228 1.96 -20.81 12.81
N GLY A 229 2.36 -22.03 12.39
CA GLY A 229 2.41 -22.44 11.01
C GLY A 229 1.01 -22.51 10.39
N ASN A 230 0.85 -21.86 9.25
CA ASN A 230 -0.25 -22.18 8.35
C ASN A 230 0.03 -23.56 7.74
N GLY A 231 -0.90 -24.49 7.97
CA GLY A 231 -0.85 -25.83 7.41
C GLY A 231 -0.90 -25.81 5.89
N ASN A 232 0.24 -26.12 5.28
CA ASN A 232 0.31 -26.99 4.11
C ASN A 232 1.18 -28.17 4.52
N ALA A 233 0.56 -29.32 4.75
CA ALA A 233 1.28 -30.56 4.96
C ALA A 233 2.04 -30.90 3.67
N PRO A 234 3.38 -31.07 3.69
CA PRO A 234 4.06 -31.76 2.62
C PRO A 234 3.72 -33.24 2.73
N GLU A 235 3.39 -33.87 1.61
CA GLU A 235 3.32 -35.33 1.47
C GLU A 235 4.52 -35.97 2.16
N SER A 236 4.23 -36.82 3.14
CA SER A 236 5.23 -37.58 3.87
C SER A 236 5.94 -38.54 2.91
N ALA A 237 7.22 -38.29 2.67
CA ALA A 237 8.14 -39.28 2.14
C ALA A 237 8.14 -40.53 3.03
N SER A 238 8.04 -41.68 2.37
CA SER A 238 8.03 -43.03 2.94
C SER A 238 9.23 -43.29 3.87
N PRO A 239 9.07 -43.94 5.04
CA PRO A 239 10.19 -44.23 5.91
C PRO A 239 10.94 -45.47 5.44
N ALA A 240 12.24 -45.31 5.24
CA ALA A 240 13.18 -46.40 5.13
C ALA A 240 13.17 -47.28 6.39
N ALA A 241 12.80 -48.54 6.25
CA ALA A 241 12.96 -49.54 7.29
C ALA A 241 14.41 -50.07 7.28
N LYS A 242 15.13 -49.89 8.39
CA LYS A 242 16.35 -50.65 8.74
C LYS A 242 16.02 -51.65 9.85
N GLY A 243 16.30 -52.93 9.60
CA GLY A 243 16.33 -54.02 10.58
C GLY A 243 16.46 -55.36 9.85
N LYS A 244 17.67 -55.80 9.52
CA LYS A 244 18.54 -56.76 10.25
C LYS A 244 18.18 -58.25 10.04
N PHE A 245 19.18 -58.95 9.48
CA PHE A 245 19.64 -60.33 9.74
C PHE A 245 18.78 -61.55 9.34
N GLY A 246 19.47 -62.50 8.68
CA GLY A 246 19.19 -63.94 8.80
C GLY A 246 19.05 -64.67 7.48
N GLY A 247 20.14 -65.27 6.97
CA GLY A 247 20.15 -65.99 5.70
C GLY A 247 19.69 -67.44 5.78
N ARG A 248 19.65 -68.11 4.62
CA ARG A 248 20.21 -69.46 4.34
C ARG A 248 19.73 -69.97 2.97
N ILE A 249 20.73 -70.46 2.23
CA ILE A 249 20.73 -71.36 1.05
C ILE A 249 20.24 -70.74 -0.25
#